data_AF-A0A2E3SQF5-F1
#
_entry.id   AF-A0A2E3SQF5-F1
#
_cell.length_a   1.000
_cell.length_b   1.000
_cell.length_c   1.000
_cell.angle_alpha   90.00
_cell.angle_beta   90.00
_cell.angle_gamma   90.00
#
_symmetry.space_group_name_H-M   'P 1'
#
loop_
_entity.id
_entity.type
_entity.pdbx_description
1 polymer ?
#
loop_
_entity_poly.entity_id
_entity_poly.type
_entity_poly.pdbx_seq_one_letter_code
_entity_poly.pdbx_strand_id
1 'polypeptide(L)'
;MIKFNRKNKFDINIDSSIAGISRQTMEAIIQEWYQSDNAPPDIAADLPKDDANKVLDLMHECIKVEGGEISKHAKIVHLALIYINLNEQGKGRFLRLIARKMDVDTNLLNSRINELKDADNEQDRINAELNLRASFDTTKS
;
A
#
# COMPACT_ATOMS: atom_id res chain seq x y z
N MET A 1 18.45 -21.24 -2.10
CA MET A 1 18.98 -21.00 -0.74
C MET A 1 18.97 -19.51 -0.47
N ILE A 2 17.82 -18.97 -0.05
CA ILE A 2 17.63 -17.53 0.17
C ILE A 2 18.09 -17.21 1.59
N LYS A 3 19.11 -16.37 1.73
CA LYS A 3 19.68 -15.97 3.01
C LYS A 3 18.84 -14.85 3.62
N PHE A 4 17.98 -15.19 4.58
CA PHE A 4 17.36 -14.22 5.47
C PHE A 4 18.44 -13.46 6.24
N ASN A 5 18.46 -12.14 6.08
CA ASN A 5 19.33 -11.24 6.84
C ASN A 5 18.84 -11.18 8.29
N ARG A 6 19.44 -12.02 9.14
CA ARG A 6 19.16 -12.26 10.58
C ARG A 6 19.37 -11.07 11.53
N LYS A 7 19.45 -9.82 11.07
CA LYS A 7 19.91 -8.69 11.92
C LYS A 7 18.85 -7.84 12.59
N ASN A 8 17.57 -7.98 12.28
CA ASN A 8 16.51 -7.48 13.15
C ASN A 8 15.75 -8.67 13.72
N LYS A 9 16.28 -9.16 14.84
CA LYS A 9 15.54 -10.04 15.74
C LYS A 9 14.34 -9.23 16.18
N PHE A 10 13.16 -9.59 15.67
CA PHE A 10 11.90 -9.07 16.18
C PHE A 10 11.82 -9.46 17.66
N ASP A 11 12.27 -8.57 18.56
CA ASP A 11 11.95 -8.64 19.99
C ASP A 11 10.47 -8.25 20.13
N ILE A 12 9.60 -9.10 19.61
CA ILE A 12 8.18 -9.03 19.89
C ILE A 12 8.07 -9.51 21.33
N ASN A 13 7.76 -8.58 22.24
CA ASN A 13 7.36 -8.92 23.59
C ASN A 13 6.08 -9.75 23.47
N ILE A 14 6.22 -11.08 23.60
CA ILE A 14 5.11 -12.01 23.45
C ILE A 14 4.15 -11.74 24.59
N ASP A 15 2.95 -11.27 24.24
CA ASP A 15 1.88 -11.02 25.19
C ASP A 15 1.64 -12.26 26.07
N SER A 16 1.33 -12.05 27.35
CA SER A 16 1.08 -13.15 28.30
C SER A 16 0.00 -14.15 27.83
N SER A 17 -0.91 -13.72 26.95
CA SER A 17 -1.92 -14.55 26.29
C SER A 17 -1.34 -15.65 25.38
N ILE A 18 -0.08 -15.53 24.95
CA ILE A 18 0.62 -16.48 24.09
C ILE A 18 1.83 -17.14 24.76
N ALA A 19 2.06 -16.89 26.05
CA ALA A 19 3.21 -17.38 26.82
C ALA A 19 3.32 -18.91 26.92
N GLY A 20 2.22 -19.65 26.64
CA GLY A 20 2.21 -21.12 26.58
C GLY A 20 2.63 -21.71 25.24
N ILE A 21 2.76 -20.90 24.19
CA ILE A 21 3.17 -21.37 22.86
C ILE A 21 4.70 -21.45 22.81
N SER A 22 5.22 -22.63 22.49
CA SER A 22 6.66 -22.80 22.32
C SER A 22 7.16 -21.92 21.18
N ARG A 23 8.39 -21.40 21.32
CA ARG A 23 9.04 -20.63 20.26
C ARG A 23 9.07 -21.39 18.92
N GLN A 24 9.25 -22.71 18.95
CA GLN A 24 9.25 -23.55 17.75
C GLN A 24 7.88 -23.58 17.06
N THR A 25 6.81 -23.63 17.83
CA THR A 25 5.43 -23.57 17.31
C THR A 25 5.15 -22.21 16.68
N MET A 26 5.57 -21.12 17.32
CA MET A 26 5.46 -19.77 16.74
C MET A 26 6.26 -19.64 15.44
N GLU A 27 7.49 -20.14 15.41
CA GLU A 27 8.32 -20.15 14.20
C GLU A 27 7.65 -20.95 13.07
N ALA A 28 7.05 -22.10 13.37
CA ALA A 28 6.29 -22.89 12.39
C ALA A 28 5.08 -22.14 11.84
N ILE A 29 4.25 -21.52 12.70
CA ILE A 29 3.08 -20.73 12.28
C ILE A 29 3.51 -19.56 11.38
N ILE A 30 4.59 -18.86 11.74
CA ILE A 30 5.12 -17.77 10.92
C ILE A 30 5.59 -18.29 9.56
N GLN A 31 6.28 -19.43 9.52
CA GLN A 31 6.72 -20.03 8.26
C GLN A 31 5.53 -20.40 7.37
N GLU A 32 4.50 -21.05 7.92
CA GLU A 32 3.28 -21.39 7.19
C GLU A 32 2.59 -20.13 6.65
N TRP A 33 2.53 -19.05 7.43
CA TRP A 33 1.98 -17.78 6.97
C TRP A 33 2.76 -17.20 5.77
N TYR A 34 4.10 -17.26 5.77
CA TYR A 34 4.91 -16.82 4.62
C TYR A 34 4.78 -17.69 3.38
N GLN A 35 4.29 -18.94 3.52
CA GLN A 35 3.98 -19.81 2.39
C GLN A 35 2.54 -19.66 1.89
N SER A 36 1.70 -18.89 2.59
CA SER A 36 0.30 -18.70 2.24
C SER A 36 0.12 -17.67 1.12
N ASP A 37 -1.03 -17.71 0.45
CA ASP A 37 -1.41 -16.73 -0.57
C ASP A 37 -1.55 -15.29 -0.04
N ASN A 38 -1.62 -15.12 1.28
CA ASN A 38 -1.73 -13.82 1.95
C ASN A 38 -0.42 -13.41 2.65
N ALA A 39 0.73 -13.92 2.19
CA ALA A 39 2.03 -13.47 2.66
C ALA A 39 2.38 -12.08 2.10
N PRO A 40 3.15 -11.25 2.83
CA PRO A 40 3.70 -10.03 2.25
C PRO A 40 4.67 -10.40 1.11
N PRO A 41 4.72 -9.60 0.03
CA PRO A 41 5.63 -9.83 -1.07
C PRO A 41 7.09 -9.71 -0.59
N ASP A 42 7.98 -10.49 -1.19
CA ASP A 42 9.42 -10.35 -0.96
C ASP A 42 9.93 -9.09 -1.68
N ILE A 43 10.51 -8.18 -0.90
CA ILE A 43 10.95 -6.84 -1.31
C ILE A 43 12.39 -6.63 -0.85
N ALA A 44 13.28 -6.29 -1.79
CA ALA A 44 14.65 -5.97 -1.45
C ALA A 44 14.74 -4.67 -0.65
N ALA A 45 15.69 -4.63 0.30
CA ALA A 45 15.80 -3.55 1.28
C ALA A 45 16.06 -2.15 0.66
N ASP A 46 16.65 -2.08 -0.53
CA ASP A 46 16.92 -0.85 -1.27
C ASP A 46 15.79 -0.44 -2.23
N LEU A 47 14.72 -1.23 -2.29
CA LEU A 47 13.53 -1.03 -3.13
C LEU A 47 13.89 -0.72 -4.60
N PRO A 48 14.39 -1.71 -5.36
CA PRO A 48 14.61 -1.57 -6.79
C PRO A 48 13.29 -1.36 -7.53
N LYS A 49 13.37 -0.98 -8.81
CA LYS A 49 12.19 -0.58 -9.60
C LYS A 49 11.12 -1.67 -9.70
N ASP A 50 11.52 -2.92 -9.84
CA ASP A 50 10.58 -4.04 -9.97
C ASP A 50 9.80 -4.27 -8.67
N ASP A 51 10.46 -4.15 -7.53
CA ASP A 51 9.83 -4.23 -6.21
C ASP A 51 8.97 -2.99 -5.90
N ALA A 52 9.36 -1.82 -6.41
CA ALA A 52 8.55 -0.61 -6.29
C ALA A 52 7.19 -0.75 -6.99
N ASN A 53 7.11 -1.50 -8.11
CA ASN A 53 5.83 -1.78 -8.76
C ASN A 53 4.94 -2.67 -7.90
N LYS A 54 5.51 -3.74 -7.29
CA LYS A 54 4.75 -4.62 -6.37
C LYS A 54 4.18 -3.84 -5.17
N VAL A 55 4.98 -2.92 -4.62
CA VAL A 55 4.53 -2.04 -3.53
C VAL A 55 3.39 -1.12 -3.99
N LEU A 56 3.48 -0.60 -5.21
CA LEU A 56 2.44 0.25 -5.77
C LEU A 56 1.12 -0.50 -5.99
N ASP A 57 1.18 -1.74 -6.49
CA ASP A 57 0.00 -2.58 -6.66
C ASP A 57 -0.66 -2.86 -5.31
N LEU A 58 0.13 -3.18 -4.29
CA LEU A 58 -0.36 -3.37 -2.92
C LEU A 58 -1.02 -2.10 -2.34
N MET A 59 -0.47 -0.92 -2.64
CA MET A 59 -1.09 0.37 -2.25
C MET A 59 -2.44 0.60 -2.93
N HIS A 60 -2.55 0.32 -4.24
CA HIS A 60 -3.83 0.43 -4.95
C HIS A 60 -4.87 -0.57 -4.42
N GLU A 61 -4.44 -1.78 -4.08
CA GLU A 61 -5.29 -2.79 -3.47
C GLU A 61 -5.79 -2.42 -2.07
N CYS A 62 -5.07 -1.58 -1.32
CA CYS A 62 -5.56 -1.04 -0.06
C CYS A 62 -6.70 -0.03 -0.25
N ILE A 63 -6.73 0.66 -1.40
CA ILE A 63 -7.76 1.66 -1.71
C ILE A 63 -9.01 0.99 -2.27
N LYS A 64 -8.84 -0.02 -3.14
CA LYS A 64 -9.97 -0.74 -3.74
C LYS A 64 -10.81 -1.42 -2.66
N VAL A 65 -12.12 -1.20 -2.67
CA VAL A 65 -13.05 -1.78 -1.68
C VAL A 65 -13.27 -3.29 -1.86
N GLU A 66 -12.66 -3.93 -2.87
CA GLU A 66 -12.78 -5.35 -3.16
C GLU A 66 -12.03 -6.23 -2.14
N GLY A 67 -12.78 -6.95 -1.31
CA GLY A 67 -12.28 -7.91 -0.32
C GLY A 67 -12.92 -7.74 1.07
N GLY A 68 -12.92 -8.82 1.86
CA GLY A 68 -13.38 -8.77 3.26
C GLY A 68 -12.50 -7.87 4.14
N GLU A 69 -13.05 -7.37 5.25
CA GLU A 69 -12.40 -6.43 6.18
C GLU A 69 -11.03 -6.92 6.68
N ILE A 70 -10.89 -8.24 6.88
CA ILE A 70 -9.66 -8.89 7.35
C ILE A 70 -8.54 -8.81 6.30
N SER A 71 -8.86 -9.01 5.02
CA SER A 71 -7.88 -8.93 3.93
C SER A 71 -7.36 -7.50 3.71
N LYS A 72 -8.18 -6.48 4.00
CA LYS A 72 -7.75 -5.07 3.91
C LYS A 72 -6.72 -4.71 4.98
N HIS A 73 -7.00 -5.10 6.24
CA HIS A 73 -6.08 -4.86 7.34
C HIS A 73 -4.76 -5.61 7.15
N ALA A 74 -4.79 -6.83 6.61
CA ALA A 74 -3.57 -7.56 6.27
C ALA A 74 -2.68 -6.77 5.30
N LYS A 75 -3.24 -6.15 4.26
CA LYS A 75 -2.46 -5.36 3.28
C LYS A 75 -1.84 -4.10 3.88
N ILE A 76 -2.53 -3.42 4.79
CA ILE A 76 -1.96 -2.29 5.56
C ILE A 76 -0.78 -2.77 6.41
N VAL A 77 -0.93 -3.92 7.08
CA VAL A 77 0.15 -4.53 7.85
C VAL A 77 1.33 -4.91 6.95
N HIS A 78 1.08 -5.45 5.75
CA HIS A 78 2.13 -5.76 4.79
C HIS A 78 2.92 -4.51 4.38
N LEU A 79 2.25 -3.40 4.07
CA LEU A 79 2.92 -2.12 3.76
C LEU A 79 3.78 -1.62 4.92
N ALA A 80 3.28 -1.72 6.16
CA ALA A 80 4.02 -1.33 7.34
C ALA A 80 5.26 -2.21 7.55
N LEU A 81 5.13 -3.53 7.40
CA LEU A 81 6.24 -4.49 7.50
C LEU A 81 7.30 -4.23 6.43
N ILE A 82 6.88 -3.96 5.18
CA ILE A 82 7.79 -3.60 4.10
C ILE A 82 8.59 -2.35 4.50
N TYR A 83 7.91 -1.26 4.89
CA TYR A 83 8.58 0.00 5.25
C TYR A 83 9.59 -0.16 6.40
N ILE A 84 9.25 -0.93 7.43
CA ILE A 84 10.15 -1.19 8.57
C ILE A 84 11.41 -1.95 8.14
N ASN A 85 11.30 -2.86 7.18
CA ASN A 85 12.40 -3.70 6.70
C ASN A 85 13.27 -3.02 5.61
N LEU A 86 12.84 -1.89 5.07
CA LEU A 86 13.64 -1.12 4.11
C LEU A 86 14.83 -0.44 4.79
N ASN A 87 15.93 -0.29 4.04
CA ASN A 87 17.05 0.57 4.44
C ASN A 87 16.72 2.05 4.16
N GLU A 88 17.60 2.97 4.58
CA GLU A 88 17.40 4.43 4.38
C GLU A 88 17.11 4.82 2.92
N GLN A 89 17.82 4.20 1.96
CA GLN A 89 17.59 4.45 0.54
C GLN A 89 16.20 3.95 0.10
N GLY A 90 15.84 2.73 0.50
CA GLY A 90 14.56 2.11 0.22
C GLY A 90 13.40 2.91 0.80
N LYS A 91 13.48 3.34 2.06
CA LYS A 91 12.48 4.21 2.71
C LYS A 91 12.28 5.51 1.94
N GLY A 92 13.37 6.16 1.52
CA GLY A 92 13.30 7.36 0.68
C GLY A 92 12.60 7.12 -0.66
N ARG A 93 12.80 5.96 -1.29
CA ARG A 93 12.09 5.56 -2.51
C ARG A 93 10.62 5.28 -2.25
N PHE A 94 10.31 4.58 -1.17
CA PHE A 94 8.94 4.27 -0.74
C PHE A 94 8.11 5.53 -0.50
N LEU A 95 8.64 6.50 0.26
CA LEU A 95 7.94 7.77 0.52
C LEU A 95 7.74 8.60 -0.77
N ARG A 96 8.73 8.62 -1.66
CA ARG A 96 8.59 9.25 -2.98
C ARG A 96 7.54 8.56 -3.86
N LEU A 97 7.40 7.23 -3.73
CA LEU A 97 6.39 6.47 -4.45
C LEU A 97 4.99 6.89 -3.99
N ILE A 98 4.74 6.91 -2.68
CA ILE A 98 3.48 7.39 -2.10
C ILE A 98 3.18 8.81 -2.60
N ALA A 99 4.13 9.74 -2.43
CA ALA A 99 3.93 11.15 -2.78
C ALA A 99 3.66 11.40 -4.27
N ARG A 100 4.10 10.50 -5.17
CA ARG A 100 3.91 10.68 -6.63
C ARG A 100 2.77 9.89 -7.21
N LYS A 101 2.38 8.80 -6.56
CA LYS A 101 1.46 7.80 -7.14
C LYS A 101 0.14 7.69 -6.39
N MET A 102 0.07 8.19 -5.16
CA MET A 102 -1.18 8.32 -4.41
C MET A 102 -1.68 9.78 -4.36
N ASP A 103 -1.03 10.68 -5.07
CA ASP A 103 -1.51 12.05 -5.27
C ASP A 103 -2.59 12.07 -6.36
N VAL A 104 -3.39 13.14 -6.41
CA VAL A 104 -4.46 13.33 -7.40
C VAL A 104 -3.91 13.13 -8.82
N ASP A 105 -4.60 12.35 -9.65
CA ASP A 105 -4.28 12.21 -11.07
C ASP A 105 -4.34 13.59 -11.72
N THR A 106 -3.16 14.20 -11.87
CA THR A 106 -3.01 15.57 -12.36
C THR A 106 -3.48 15.69 -13.80
N ASN A 107 -3.43 14.62 -14.60
CA ASN A 107 -3.91 14.63 -15.98
C ASN A 107 -5.42 14.61 -16.02
N LEU A 108 -6.06 13.76 -15.21
CA LEU A 108 -7.52 13.77 -15.05
C LEU A 108 -7.98 15.14 -14.53
N LEU A 109 -7.32 15.67 -13.50
CA LEU A 109 -7.61 16.99 -12.95
C LEU A 109 -7.50 18.09 -14.02
N ASN A 110 -6.41 18.11 -14.79
CA ASN A 110 -6.22 19.09 -15.87
C ASN A 110 -7.28 18.93 -16.97
N SER A 111 -7.68 17.71 -17.31
CA SER A 111 -8.77 17.46 -18.26
C SER A 111 -10.09 18.04 -17.76
N ARG A 112 -10.44 17.82 -16.49
CA ARG A 112 -11.67 18.38 -15.89
C ARG A 112 -11.63 19.90 -15.76
N ILE A 113 -10.46 20.47 -15.47
CA ILE A 113 -10.27 21.93 -15.48
C ILE A 113 -10.48 22.50 -16.88
N ASN A 114 -10.01 21.82 -17.92
CA ASN A 114 -10.23 22.27 -19.30
C ASN A 114 -11.69 22.13 -19.72
N GLU A 115 -12.37 21.03 -19.36
CA GLU A 115 -13.82 20.88 -19.55
C GLU A 115 -14.62 22.01 -18.90
N LEU A 116 -14.19 22.48 -17.72
CA LEU A 116 -14.81 23.64 -17.05
C LEU A 116 -14.51 24.96 -17.77
N LYS A 117 -13.30 25.12 -18.34
CA LYS A 117 -12.91 26.32 -19.08
C LYS A 117 -13.63 26.42 -20.44
N ASP A 118 -13.87 25.28 -21.07
CA ASP A 118 -14.47 25.18 -22.41
C ASP A 118 -16.01 25.07 -22.35
N ALA A 119 -16.61 25.16 -21.16
CA ALA A 119 -18.06 25.09 -20.98
C ALA A 119 -18.76 26.34 -21.52
N ASP A 120 -19.52 26.18 -22.60
CA ASP A 120 -20.17 27.28 -23.32
C ASP A 120 -21.53 27.70 -22.72
N ASN A 121 -22.13 26.87 -21.87
CA ASN A 121 -23.43 27.15 -21.25
C ASN A 121 -23.50 26.71 -19.79
N GLU A 122 -24.52 27.21 -19.07
CA GLU A 122 -24.68 26.98 -17.63
C GLU A 122 -24.79 25.50 -17.27
N GLN A 123 -25.44 24.70 -18.12
CA GLN A 123 -25.61 23.27 -17.88
C GLN A 123 -24.27 22.52 -17.99
N ASP A 124 -23.46 22.86 -18.99
CA ASP A 124 -22.12 22.29 -19.18
C ASP A 124 -21.16 22.73 -18.07
N ARG A 125 -21.28 23.97 -17.58
CA ARG A 125 -20.55 24.44 -16.40
C ARG A 125 -20.89 23.62 -15.15
N ILE A 126 -22.17 23.42 -14.87
CA ILE A 126 -22.62 22.63 -13.71
C ILE A 126 -22.11 21.19 -13.80
N ASN A 127 -22.19 20.57 -14.98
CA ASN A 127 -21.68 19.21 -15.20
C ASN A 127 -20.16 19.13 -15.03
N ALA A 128 -19.41 20.10 -15.57
CA ALA A 128 -17.97 20.18 -15.42
C ALA A 128 -17.55 20.41 -13.95
N GLU A 129 -18.26 21.25 -13.20
CA GLU A 129 -18.03 21.46 -11.76
C GLU A 129 -18.27 20.18 -10.95
N LEU A 130 -19.33 19.43 -11.26
CA LEU A 130 -19.62 18.14 -10.61
C LEU A 130 -18.53 17.10 -10.91
N ASN A 131 -18.10 17.00 -12.17
CA ASN A 131 -17.04 16.08 -12.57
C ASN A 131 -15.69 16.44 -11.95
N LEU A 132 -15.38 17.73 -11.85
CA LEU A 132 -14.19 18.22 -11.17
C LEU A 132 -14.23 17.87 -9.68
N ARG A 133 -15.36 18.07 -9.01
CA ARG A 133 -15.54 17.70 -7.60
C ARG A 133 -15.39 16.19 -7.38
N ALA A 134 -15.99 15.38 -8.23
CA ALA A 134 -15.88 13.93 -8.15
C ALA A 134 -14.44 13.42 -8.32
N SER A 135 -13.59 14.15 -9.05
CA SER A 135 -12.18 13.77 -9.21
C SER A 135 -11.37 13.81 -7.91
N PHE A 136 -11.77 14.64 -6.95
CA PHE A 136 -11.14 14.75 -5.62
C PHE A 136 -11.71 13.74 -4.60
N ASP A 137 -12.96 13.28 -4.78
CA ASP A 137 -13.65 12.38 -3.85
C ASP A 137 -13.27 10.89 -4.02
N THR A 138 -12.36 10.55 -4.95
CA THR A 138 -11.91 9.16 -5.20
C THR A 138 -11.10 8.51 -4.05
N THR A 139 -10.96 9.17 -2.90
CA THR A 139 -10.48 8.54 -1.65
C THR A 139 -11.52 7.65 -0.95
N LYS A 140 -12.71 7.50 -1.54
CA LYS A 140 -13.69 6.47 -1.16
C LYS A 140 -14.32 5.84 -2.41
N SER A 141 -13.77 4.73 -2.90
CA SER A 141 -14.57 3.72 -3.60
C SER A 141 -13.94 2.35 -3.63
#